data_AF-A0A953UWN2-F1
#
_entry.id   AF-A0A953UWN2-F1
#
_cell.length_a   1.000
_cell.length_b   1.000
_cell.length_c   1.000
_cell.angle_alpha   90.00
_cell.angle_beta   90.00
_cell.angle_gamma   90.00
#
_symmetry.space_group_name_H-M   'P 1'
#
loop_
_entity.id
_entity.type
_entity.pdbx_description
1 polymer ?
#
loop_
_entity_poly.entity_id
_entity_poly.type
_entity_poly.pdbx_seq_one_letter_code
_entity_poly.pdbx_strand_id
1 'polypeptide(L)'
;MEVHFTPDVQAKLEQMARESGRPSGELVEDAVIGYFDEMAHAREMLDRRYDDLESGRVKPIDGEEAYRRLMEKTDAQRHRPA
;
A
#
# COMPACT_ATOMS: atom_id res chain seq x y z
N MET A 1 3.53 -4.04 -26.09
CA MET A 1 2.72 -5.06 -25.39
C MET A 1 1.27 -4.66 -25.58
N GLU A 2 0.40 -5.57 -26.00
CA GLU A 2 -1.04 -5.29 -26.08
C GLU A 2 -1.72 -5.91 -24.85
N VAL A 3 -2.56 -5.12 -24.17
CA VAL A 3 -3.31 -5.54 -22.97
C VAL A 3 -4.79 -5.37 -23.28
N HIS A 4 -5.56 -6.44 -23.08
CA HIS A 4 -7.00 -6.43 -23.30
C HIS A 4 -7.74 -6.26 -21.99
N PHE A 5 -8.51 -5.17 -21.88
CA PHE A 5 -9.35 -4.88 -20.73
C PHE A 5 -10.77 -5.42 -20.93
N THR A 6 -11.46 -5.67 -19.82
CA THR A 6 -12.92 -5.88 -19.88
C THR A 6 -13.60 -4.59 -20.36
N PRO A 7 -14.81 -4.69 -20.97
CA PRO A 7 -15.51 -3.51 -21.48
C PRO A 7 -15.69 -2.40 -20.44
N ASP A 8 -16.00 -2.76 -19.20
CA ASP A 8 -16.20 -1.81 -18.10
C ASP A 8 -14.91 -1.04 -17.76
N VAL A 9 -13.76 -1.74 -17.74
CA VAL A 9 -12.47 -1.12 -17.46
C VAL A 9 -12.03 -0.23 -18.62
N GLN A 10 -12.26 -0.68 -19.86
CA GLN A 10 -11.99 0.10 -21.07
C GLN A 10 -12.80 1.41 -21.08
N ALA A 11 -14.11 1.34 -20.82
CA ALA A 11 -14.98 2.51 -20.78
C ALA A 11 -14.55 3.51 -19.70
N LYS A 12 -14.15 3.01 -18.52
CA LYS A 12 -13.63 3.85 -17.43
C LYS A 12 -12.30 4.51 -17.81
N LEU A 13 -11.39 3.78 -18.45
CA LEU A 13 -10.11 4.32 -18.90
C LEU A 13 -10.30 5.44 -19.94
N GLU A 14 -11.19 5.23 -20.90
CA GLU A 14 -11.53 6.24 -21.92
C GLU A 14 -12.24 7.46 -21.33
N GLN A 15 -13.04 7.29 -20.29
CA GLN A 15 -13.61 8.41 -19.54
C GLN A 15 -12.51 9.22 -18.85
N MET A 16 -11.62 8.57 -18.09
CA MET A 16 -10.53 9.25 -17.40
C MET A 16 -9.58 9.95 -18.36
N ALA A 17 -9.30 9.35 -19.53
CA ALA A 17 -8.51 9.97 -20.59
C ALA A 17 -9.16 11.27 -21.09
N ARG A 18 -10.48 11.26 -21.33
CA ARG A 18 -11.23 12.46 -21.73
C ARG A 18 -11.23 13.54 -20.65
N GLU A 19 -11.43 13.17 -19.39
CA GLU A 19 -11.50 14.10 -18.26
C GLU A 19 -10.13 14.72 -17.93
N SER A 20 -9.06 13.93 -18.00
CA SER A 20 -7.70 14.40 -17.72
C SER A 20 -7.02 15.06 -18.92
N GLY A 21 -7.54 14.86 -20.14
CA GLY A 21 -6.90 15.27 -21.38
C GLY A 21 -5.64 14.46 -21.72
N ARG A 22 -5.38 13.37 -20.99
CA ARG A 22 -4.19 12.53 -21.16
C ARG A 22 -4.49 11.30 -22.01
N PRO A 23 -3.52 10.79 -22.79
CA PRO A 23 -3.65 9.51 -23.46
C PRO A 23 -3.90 8.36 -22.46
N SER A 24 -4.78 7.42 -22.83
CA SER A 24 -5.06 6.23 -22.01
C SER A 24 -3.81 5.40 -21.72
N GLY A 25 -2.85 5.36 -22.64
CA GLY A 25 -1.57 4.66 -22.45
C GLY A 25 -0.77 5.21 -21.26
N GLU A 26 -0.68 6.53 -21.12
CA GLU A 26 0.04 7.16 -20.00
C GLU A 26 -0.67 6.89 -18.66
N LEU A 27 -2.01 6.89 -18.66
CA LEU A 27 -2.78 6.57 -17.45
C LEU A 27 -2.56 5.13 -17.00
N VAL A 28 -2.44 4.19 -17.95
CA VAL A 28 -2.14 2.79 -17.65
C VAL A 28 -0.70 2.65 -17.16
N GLU A 29 0.25 3.35 -17.78
CA GLU A 29 1.65 3.34 -17.38
C GLU A 29 1.81 3.82 -15.92
N ASP A 30 1.22 4.98 -15.59
CA ASP A 30 1.24 5.52 -14.23
C ASP A 30 0.62 4.56 -13.21
N ALA A 31 -0.53 3.94 -13.56
CA ALA A 31 -1.20 3.00 -12.68
C ALA A 31 -0.36 1.74 -12.42
N VAL A 32 0.33 1.24 -13.44
CA VAL A 32 1.20 0.07 -13.34
C VAL A 32 2.46 0.40 -12.55
N ILE A 33 3.10 1.54 -12.81
CA ILE A 33 4.26 2.02 -12.04
C ILE A 33 3.88 2.19 -10.58
N GLY A 34 2.78 2.89 -10.29
CA GLY A 34 2.30 3.09 -8.93
C GLY A 34 2.04 1.77 -8.18
N TYR A 35 1.44 0.79 -8.84
CA TYR A 35 1.25 -0.54 -8.26
C TYR A 35 2.57 -1.22 -7.89
N PHE A 36 3.57 -1.19 -8.79
CA PHE A 36 4.86 -1.80 -8.52
C PHE A 36 5.67 -1.05 -7.45
N ASP A 37 5.61 0.28 -7.43
CA ASP A 37 6.27 1.10 -6.43
C ASP A 37 5.69 0.85 -5.03
N GLU A 38 4.36 0.75 -4.90
CA GLU A 38 3.71 0.39 -3.64
C GLU A 38 4.11 -1.00 -3.17
N MET A 39 4.16 -1.98 -4.08
CA MET A 39 4.64 -3.33 -3.77
C MET A 39 6.11 -3.35 -3.34
N ALA A 40 6.97 -2.63 -4.05
CA ALA A 40 8.39 -2.55 -3.74
C ALA A 40 8.62 -1.90 -2.36
N HIS A 41 7.92 -0.80 -2.08
CA HIS A 41 7.98 -0.13 -0.79
C HIS A 41 7.50 -1.04 0.36
N ALA A 42 6.39 -1.76 0.17
CA ALA A 42 5.88 -2.70 1.16
C ALA A 42 6.88 -3.84 1.42
N ARG A 43 7.46 -4.40 0.36
CA ARG A 43 8.49 -5.45 0.46
C ARG A 43 9.73 -4.94 1.19
N GLU A 44 10.26 -3.78 0.81
CA GLU A 44 11.44 -3.19 1.45
C GLU A 44 11.21 -2.97 2.95
N MET A 45 10.02 -2.47 3.32
CA MET A 45 9.66 -2.29 4.73
C MET A 45 9.63 -3.62 5.50
N LEU A 46 9.09 -4.68 4.90
CA LEU A 46 9.03 -6.00 5.53
C LEU A 46 10.41 -6.67 5.62
N ASP A 47 11.20 -6.60 4.55
CA ASP A 47 12.56 -7.16 4.51
C ASP A 47 13.44 -6.50 5.57
N ARG A 48 13.40 -5.16 5.69
CA ARG A 48 14.13 -4.45 6.75
C ARG A 48 13.72 -4.90 8.16
N ARG A 49 12.42 -5.16 8.39
CA ARG A 49 11.93 -5.64 9.69
C ARG A 49 12.36 -7.07 9.98
N TYR A 50 12.40 -7.91 8.95
CA TYR A 50 12.94 -9.25 9.07
C TYR A 50 14.43 -9.21 9.43
N ASP A 51 15.23 -8.42 8.72
CA ASP A 51 16.67 -8.26 8.99
C ASP A 51 16.93 -7.72 10.41
N ASP A 52 16.12 -6.76 10.88
CA ASP A 52 16.20 -6.24 12.25
C ASP A 52 15.97 -7.35 13.29
N LEU A 53 15.02 -8.24 13.04
CA LEU A 53 14.70 -9.37 13.93
C LEU A 53 15.79 -10.44 13.88
N GLU A 54 16.24 -10.81 12.68
CA GLU A 54 17.28 -11.83 12.48
C GLU A 54 18.62 -11.39 13.08
N SER A 55 18.99 -10.11 12.90
CA SER A 55 20.21 -9.55 13.48
C SER A 55 20.12 -9.31 15.00
N GLY A 56 18.94 -9.46 15.61
CA GLY A 56 18.71 -9.16 17.02
C GLY A 56 18.74 -7.66 17.35
N ARG A 57 18.72 -6.78 16.35
CA ARG A 57 18.68 -5.32 16.51
C ARG A 57 17.39 -4.88 17.20
N VAL A 58 16.29 -5.58 16.98
CA VAL A 58 15.03 -5.40 17.70
C VAL A 58 14.72 -6.61 18.56
N LYS A 59 14.13 -6.37 19.74
CA LYS A 59 13.67 -7.43 20.63
C LYS A 59 12.28 -7.91 20.19
N PRO A 60 12.09 -9.21 19.90
CA PRO A 60 10.77 -9.76 19.65
C PRO A 60 9.87 -9.58 20.88
N ILE A 61 8.59 -9.38 20.63
CA ILE A 61 7.55 -9.34 21.65
C ILE A 61 6.54 -10.45 21.36
N ASP A 62 5.94 -10.98 22.42
CA ASP A 62 4.83 -11.92 22.28
C ASP A 62 3.66 -11.28 21.52
N GLY A 63 2.97 -12.08 20.69
CA GLY A 63 1.93 -11.58 19.79
C GLY A 63 0.68 -11.07 20.52
N GLU A 64 0.25 -11.75 21.58
CA GLU A 64 -0.89 -11.32 22.40
C GLU A 64 -0.56 -10.05 23.17
N GLU A 65 0.67 -9.95 23.67
CA GLU A 65 1.19 -8.73 24.27
C GLU A 65 1.24 -7.57 23.27
N ALA A 66 1.70 -7.82 22.04
CA ALA A 66 1.73 -6.81 20.98
C ALA A 66 0.33 -6.27 20.65
N TYR A 67 -0.63 -7.19 20.49
CA TYR A 67 -2.02 -6.84 20.20
C TYR A 67 -2.65 -6.03 21.33
N ARG A 68 -2.46 -6.45 22.59
CA ARG A 68 -2.98 -5.72 23.75
C ARG A 68 -2.49 -4.27 23.80
N ARG A 69 -1.17 -4.07 23.62
CA ARG A 69 -0.57 -2.72 23.59
C ARG A 69 -1.11 -1.85 22.45
N LEU A 70 -1.36 -2.45 21.28
CA LEU A 70 -1.94 -1.75 20.14
C LEU A 70 -3.37 -1.25 20.44
N MET A 71 -4.18 -2.10 21.08
CA MET A 71 -5.55 -1.76 21.47
C MET A 71 -5.57 -0.68 22.55
N GLU A 72 -4.76 -0.82 23.60
CA GLU A 72 -4.62 0.19 24.67
C GLU A 72 -4.23 1.56 24.10
N LYS A 73 -3.28 1.60 23.15
CA LYS A 73 -2.88 2.83 22.48
C LYS A 73 -4.03 3.43 21.66
N THR A 74 -4.77 2.60 20.95
CA THR A 74 -5.91 3.04 20.12
C THR A 74 -7.02 3.64 20.98
N ASP A 75 -7.36 2.99 22.10
CA ASP A 75 -8.39 3.47 23.02
C ASP A 75 -7.95 4.74 23.74
N ALA A 76 -6.70 4.82 24.19
CA ALA A 76 -6.15 6.06 24.76
C ALA A 76 -6.25 7.24 23.78
N GLN A 77 -6.03 7.00 22.49
CA GLN A 77 -6.14 8.04 21.46
C GLN A 77 -7.59 8.47 21.20
N ARG A 78 -8.55 7.54 21.27
CA ARG A 78 -9.99 7.84 21.15
C ARG A 78 -10.52 8.64 22.34
N HIS A 79 -9.95 8.44 23.53
CA HIS A 79 -10.33 9.14 24.75
C HIS A 79 -9.51 10.39 25.04
N ARG A 80 -8.64 10.81 24.12
CA ARG A 80 -7.84 12.02 24.27
C ARG A 80 -8.74 13.25 24.07
N PRO A 81 -8.83 14.17 25.05
CA PRO A 81 -9.56 15.41 24.87
C PRO A 81 -8.91 16.26 23.77
N ALA A 82 -9.73 17.04 23.06
CA ALA A 82 -9.32 17.91 21.96
C ALA A 82 -8.34 19.00 22.38
#